data_AF-A0A271LG19-F1
#
_entry.id   AF-A0A271LG19-F1
#
_cell.length_a   1.000
_cell.length_b   1.000
_cell.length_c   1.000
_cell.angle_alpha   90.00
_cell.angle_beta   90.00
_cell.angle_gamma   90.00
#
_symmetry.space_group_name_H-M   'P 1'
#
loop_
_entity.id
_entity.type
_entity.pdbx_description
1 polymer ?
#
loop_
_entity_poly.entity_id
_entity_poly.type
_entity_poly.pdbx_seq_one_letter_code
_entity_poly.pdbx_strand_id
1 'polypeptide(L)' 'MRFTRKEAALNQINLAIRLFHEGEFAGGATILFMASSIVPLSVSSSSINGTADSSVVSA' A
#
# COMPACT_ATOMS: atom_id res chain seq x y z
N MET A 1 26.40 11.19 -6.89
CA MET A 1 25.58 10.43 -5.92
C MET A 1 24.80 9.36 -6.68
N ARG A 2 24.92 8.08 -6.28
CA ARG A 2 24.09 7.00 -6.82
C ARG A 2 22.85 6.89 -5.93
N PHE A 3 21.68 7.29 -6.42
CA PHE A 3 20.42 7.02 -5.75
C PHE A 3 20.15 5.52 -5.77
N THR A 4 19.80 4.97 -4.62
CA THR A 4 19.37 3.57 -4.52
C THR A 4 17.94 3.44 -5.06
N ARG A 5 17.59 2.25 -5.59
CA ARG A 5 16.22 1.96 -6.06
C ARG A 5 15.16 2.23 -4.98
N LYS A 6 15.52 2.00 -3.72
CA LYS A 6 14.68 2.26 -2.54
C LYS A 6 14.42 3.75 -2.33
N GLU A 7 15.45 4.59 -2.45
CA GLU A 7 15.30 6.05 -2.31
C GLU A 7 14.46 6.65 -3.45
N ALA A 8 14.62 6.14 -4.67
CA ALA A 8 13.81 6.57 -5.81
C ALA A 8 12.32 6.25 -5.60
N ALA A 9 12.00 5.05 -5.10
CA ALA A 9 10.64 4.65 -4.80
C ALA A 9 10.03 5.49 -3.65
N LEU A 10 10.79 5.74 -2.58
CA LEU A 10 10.34 6.61 -1.48
C LEU A 10 10.03 8.04 -1.96
N ASN A 11 10.86 8.57 -2.86
CA ASN A 11 10.61 9.89 -3.44
C ASN A 11 9.32 9.93 -4.28
N GLN A 12 9.04 8.88 -5.06
CA GLN A 12 7.80 8.75 -5.82
C GLN A 12 6.57 8.63 -4.91
N ILE A 13 6.65 7.83 -3.85
CA ILE A 13 5.57 7.71 -2.86
C ILE A 13 5.28 9.06 -2.20
N ASN A 14 6.32 9.81 -1.82
CA ASN A 14 6.16 11.13 -1.22
C ASN A 14 5.50 12.14 -2.19
N LEU A 15 5.83 12.07 -3.49
CA LEU A 15 5.18 12.86 -4.52
C LEU A 15 3.69 12.47 -4.68
N ALA A 16 3.37 11.18 -4.68
CA ALA A 16 1.99 10.71 -4.77
C ALA A 16 1.13 11.23 -3.60
N ILE A 17 1.66 11.22 -2.37
CA ILE A 17 0.96 11.74 -1.18
C ILE A 17 0.64 13.24 -1.34
N ARG A 18 1.57 14.04 -1.88
CA ARG A 18 1.32 15.47 -2.13
C ARG A 18 0.22 15.68 -3.16
N LEU A 19 0.24 14.92 -4.26
CA LEU A 19 -0.81 14.99 -5.29
C LEU A 19 -2.18 14.63 -4.72
N PHE A 20 -2.28 13.61 -3.86
CA PHE A 20 -3.53 13.30 -3.17
C PHE A 20 -4.00 14.43 -2.25
N HIS A 21 -3.08 15.09 -1.55
CA HIS A 21 -3.39 16.25 -0.72
C HIS A 21 -3.88 17.47 -1.54
N GLU A 22 -3.38 17.64 -2.75
CA GLU A 22 -3.79 18.71 -3.68
C GLU A 22 -5.09 18.38 -4.42
N GLY A 23 -5.66 17.18 -4.25
CA GLY A 23 -6.86 16.72 -4.96
C GLY A 23 -6.60 16.10 -6.33
N GLU A 24 -5.33 16.03 -6.76
CA GLU A 24 -4.87 15.42 -8.02
C GLU A 24 -4.82 13.88 -7.91
N PHE A 25 -5.99 13.27 -7.75
CA PHE A 25 -6.11 11.82 -7.52
C PHE A 25 -5.55 10.96 -8.67
N ALA A 26 -5.82 11.36 -9.92
CA ALA A 26 -5.32 10.63 -11.09
C ALA A 26 -3.78 10.68 -11.18
N GLY A 27 -3.20 11.85 -10.91
CA GLY A 27 -1.74 12.03 -10.83
C GLY A 27 -1.13 11.21 -9.70
N GLY A 28 -1.70 11.28 -8.49
CA GLY A 28 -1.23 10.52 -7.33
C GLY A 28 -1.26 9.00 -7.55
N ALA A 29 -2.36 8.49 -8.11
CA ALA A 29 -2.50 7.05 -8.39
C ALA A 29 -1.50 6.56 -9.46
N THR A 30 -1.26 7.37 -10.50
CA THR A 30 -0.28 7.07 -11.56
C THR A 30 1.13 6.95 -11.01
N ILE A 31 1.55 7.93 -10.19
CA ILE A 31 2.88 7.93 -9.57
C ILE A 31 3.03 6.74 -8.61
N LEU A 32 2.00 6.46 -7.80
CA LEU A 32 2.03 5.35 -6.85
C LEU A 32 2.13 3.99 -7.56
N PHE A 33 1.42 3.81 -8.68
CA PHE A 33 1.51 2.61 -9.50
C PHE A 33 2.91 2.42 -10.13
N MET A 34 3.55 3.51 -10.55
CA MET A 34 4.93 3.43 -11.03
C MET A 34 5.90 3.07 -9.90
N ALA A 35 5.69 3.57 -8.69
CA ALA A 35 6.51 3.24 -7.53
C ALA A 35 6.39 1.76 -7.11
N SER A 36 5.21 1.15 -7.22
CA SER A 36 4.99 -0.26 -6.89
C SER A 36 5.69 -1.22 -7.86
N SER A 37 5.93 -0.81 -9.11
CA SER A 37 6.74 -1.59 -10.04
C SER A 37 8.22 -1.68 -9.62
N ILE A 38 8.68 -0.75 -8.79
CA ILE A 38 10.06 -0.68 -8.29
C ILE A 38 10.21 -1.42 -6.96
N VAL A 39 9.16 -1.45 -6.14
CA VAL A 39 9.13 -2.10 -4.82
C VAL A 39 8.10 -3.23 -4.83
N PRO A 40 8.51 -4.51 -4.91
CA PRO A 40 7.58 -5.61 -4.79
C PRO A 40 6.97 -5.61 -3.38
N LEU A 41 5.69 -5.26 -3.27
CA LEU A 41 4.91 -5.42 -2.04
C LEU A 41 4.55 -6.90 -1.91
N SER A 42 5.31 -7.67 -1.12
CA SER A 42 4.88 -9.00 -0.68
C SER A 42 3.83 -8.81 0.42
N VAL A 43 2.55 -8.81 0.05
CA VAL A 43 1.47 -8.88 1.04
C VAL A 43 1.37 -10.34 1.47
N SER A 44 1.93 -10.67 2.64
CA SER A 44 1.77 -12.00 3.23
C SER A 44 0.32 -12.13 3.70
N SER A 45 -0.49 -12.88 2.96
CA SER A 45 -1.89 -13.16 3.30
C SER A 45 -1.96 -14.19 4.44
N SER A 46 -1.86 -13.74 5.68
CA SER A 46 -2.19 -14.58 6.83
C SER A 46 -3.71 -14.82 6.83
N SER A 47 -4.16 -16.01 6.44
CA SER A 47 -5.59 -16.35 6.49
C SER A 47 -6.09 -16.33 7.93
N ILE A 48 -7.07 -15.46 8.24
CA ILE A 48 -7.80 -15.49 9.51
C ILE A 48 -8.73 -16.69 9.44
N ASN A 49 -8.29 -17.83 9.98
CA ASN A 49 -9.15 -19.01 10.14
C ASN A 49 -10.08 -18.74 11.33
N GLY A 50 -11.18 -18.02 11.08
CA GLY A 50 -12.21 -17.75 12.06
C GLY A 50 -12.97 -19.04 12.39
N THR A 51 -12.53 -19.76 13.41
CA THR A 51 -13.40 -20.70 14.13
C THR A 51 -14.48 -19.89 14.82
N ALA A 52 -15.65 -19.79 14.19
CA ALA A 52 -16.86 -19.30 14.85
C ALA A 52 -17.21 -20.29 15.96
N ASP A 53 -16.74 -20.01 17.17
CA ASP A 53 -17.18 -20.67 18.40
C ASP A 53 -18.62 -20.21 18.66
N SER A 54 -19.59 -21.05 18.27
CA SER A 54 -21.02 -20.77 18.37
C SER A 54 -21.61 -21.08 19.77
N SER A 55 -20.82 -20.99 20.84
CA SER A 55 -21.24 -21.39 22.19
C SER A 55 -21.96 -20.30 23.02
N VAL A 56 -22.29 -19.15 22.44
CA VAL A 56 -23.03 -18.06 23.13
C VAL A 56 -24.39 -17.77 22.50
N VAL A 57 -25.25 -18.78 22.40
CA VAL A 57 -26.71 -18.57 22.32
C VAL A 57 -27.37 -19.50 23.33
N SER A 58 -27.63 -18.94 24.51
CA SER A 58 -28.54 -19.52 25.50
C SER A 58 -29.97 -19.41 25.00
N ALA A 59 -30.71 -20.52 25.04
CA ALA A 59 -32.17 -20.58 25.04
C ALA A 59 -32.62 -21.64 26.06
#